data_AF-A0A3Q8F8K6-F1
#
_entry.id   AF-A0A3Q8F8K6-F1
#
_cell.length_a   1.000
_cell.length_b   1.000
_cell.length_c   1.000
_cell.angle_alpha   90.00
_cell.angle_beta   90.00
_cell.angle_gamma   90.00
#
_symmetry.space_group_name_H-M   'P 1'
#
loop_
_entity.id
_entity.type
_entity.pdbx_description
1 polymer ?
#
loop_
_entity_poly.entity_id
_entity_poly.type
_entity_poly.pdbx_seq_one_letter_code
_entity_poly.pdbx_strand_id
1 'polypeptide(L)'
;MTTYAELNAAQLANHALNIFIAEGRHIEGARVIYRALQLDPHHPDALRSLSDFHANSGTEAFSAATMEYALSGAIDLSAEERQKLEALHFLDIWTWGFARHNSGEAQLGAEAFKNRDDFEVDHAAYAAFLGTIVEPAGSLQAAFEAAHRLSGLMAGFLQHGGNDDPDLDDVLRGEGFVETAEYPQWLQSSTDDVDALDKAIQEQRQKG
;
A
#
# COMPACT_ATOMS: atom_id res chain seq x y z
N MET A 1 -10.16 -22.38 -15.59
CA MET A 1 -9.15 -21.93 -14.64
C MET A 1 -8.86 -20.50 -15.02
N THR A 2 -9.21 -19.55 -14.16
CA THR A 2 -8.92 -18.13 -14.37
C THR A 2 -7.44 -17.91 -14.04
N THR A 3 -6.80 -17.02 -14.77
CA THR A 3 -5.40 -16.64 -14.57
C THR A 3 -5.28 -15.19 -14.11
N TYR A 4 -4.17 -14.84 -13.46
CA TYR A 4 -3.93 -13.45 -13.04
C TYR A 4 -3.92 -12.45 -14.20
N ALA A 5 -3.59 -12.88 -15.42
CA ALA A 5 -3.68 -12.05 -16.62
C ALA A 5 -5.10 -11.58 -16.95
N GLU A 6 -6.12 -12.36 -16.54
CA GLU A 6 -7.53 -12.12 -16.86
C GLU A 6 -8.24 -11.22 -15.82
N LEU A 7 -7.61 -11.00 -14.67
CA LEU A 7 -8.17 -10.16 -13.61
C LEU A 7 -7.98 -8.68 -13.92
N ASN A 8 -9.00 -7.88 -13.61
CA ASN A 8 -8.91 -6.42 -13.66
C ASN A 8 -8.35 -5.84 -12.34
N ALA A 9 -8.06 -4.53 -12.34
CA ALA A 9 -7.49 -3.84 -11.18
C ALA A 9 -8.35 -3.97 -9.90
N ALA A 10 -9.68 -3.91 -10.02
CA ALA A 10 -10.59 -4.02 -8.89
C ALA A 10 -10.59 -5.43 -8.27
N GLN A 11 -10.56 -6.48 -9.10
CA GLN A 11 -10.46 -7.86 -8.64
C GLN A 11 -9.13 -8.08 -7.91
N LEU A 12 -8.02 -7.61 -8.48
CA LEU A 12 -6.69 -7.72 -7.87
C LEU A 12 -6.59 -6.92 -6.57
N ALA A 13 -7.17 -5.72 -6.51
CA ALA A 13 -7.23 -4.92 -5.29
C ALA A 13 -8.03 -5.62 -4.17
N ASN A 14 -9.15 -6.27 -4.53
CA ASN A 14 -9.91 -7.09 -3.57
C ASN A 14 -9.09 -8.28 -3.06
N HIS A 15 -8.40 -9.02 -3.94
CA HIS A 15 -7.50 -10.08 -3.52
C HIS A 15 -6.36 -9.56 -2.62
N ALA A 16 -5.77 -8.41 -2.97
CA ALA A 16 -4.71 -7.78 -2.18
C ALA A 16 -5.16 -7.50 -0.74
N LEU A 17 -6.33 -6.90 -0.57
CA LEU A 17 -6.91 -6.63 0.74
C LEU A 17 -7.16 -7.92 1.53
N ASN A 18 -7.70 -8.95 0.88
CA ASN A 18 -8.00 -10.22 1.53
C ASN A 18 -6.74 -10.99 1.94
N ILE A 19 -5.70 -11.00 1.11
CA ILE A 19 -4.37 -11.52 1.45
C ILE A 19 -3.82 -10.75 2.65
N PHE A 20 -3.86 -9.42 2.64
CA PHE A 20 -3.36 -8.62 3.75
C PHE A 20 -4.08 -8.92 5.07
N ILE A 21 -5.41 -9.06 5.04
CA ILE A 21 -6.21 -9.40 6.23
C ILE A 21 -5.81 -10.78 6.79
N ALA A 22 -5.56 -11.76 5.91
CA ALA A 22 -5.28 -13.14 6.32
C ALA A 22 -3.82 -13.38 6.69
N GLU A 23 -2.88 -12.75 5.99
CA GLU A 23 -1.45 -13.10 5.98
C GLU A 23 -0.54 -11.90 6.29
N GLY A 24 -1.09 -10.68 6.35
CA GLY A 24 -0.31 -9.46 6.50
C GLY A 24 0.57 -9.18 5.28
N ARG A 25 1.82 -8.75 5.51
CA ARG A 25 2.80 -8.45 4.46
C ARG A 25 3.32 -9.75 3.84
N HIS A 26 2.65 -10.22 2.80
CA HIS A 26 2.95 -11.47 2.10
C HIS A 26 3.39 -11.24 0.63
N ILE A 27 4.21 -12.14 0.09
CA ILE A 27 4.73 -12.03 -1.28
C ILE A 27 3.61 -12.02 -2.33
N GLU A 28 2.57 -12.83 -2.15
CA GLU A 28 1.44 -12.85 -3.08
C GLU A 28 0.66 -11.54 -3.05
N GLY A 29 0.57 -10.91 -1.86
CA GLY A 29 0.02 -9.57 -1.69
C GLY A 29 0.78 -8.54 -2.53
N ALA A 30 2.12 -8.54 -2.47
CA ALA A 30 2.95 -7.67 -3.31
C ALA A 30 2.67 -7.87 -4.80
N ARG A 31 2.54 -9.13 -5.25
CA ARG A 31 2.29 -9.46 -6.66
C ARG A 31 0.96 -8.90 -7.16
N VAL A 32 -0.13 -9.13 -6.41
CA VAL A 32 -1.44 -8.64 -6.83
C VAL A 32 -1.56 -7.12 -6.72
N ILE A 33 -0.93 -6.48 -5.72
CA ILE A 33 -0.85 -5.01 -5.60
C ILE A 33 -0.09 -4.43 -6.80
N TYR A 34 1.08 -4.99 -7.11
CA TYR A 34 1.89 -4.53 -8.23
C TYR A 34 1.11 -4.59 -9.54
N ARG A 35 0.43 -5.71 -9.82
CA ARG A 35 -0.38 -5.86 -11.02
C ARG A 35 -1.60 -4.93 -11.04
N ALA A 36 -2.30 -4.76 -9.91
CA ALA A 36 -3.46 -3.88 -9.83
C ALA A 36 -3.09 -2.44 -10.22
N LEU A 37 -1.99 -1.92 -9.68
CA LEU A 37 -1.50 -0.57 -9.95
C LEU A 37 -0.80 -0.45 -11.32
N GLN A 38 -0.31 -1.54 -11.91
CA GLN A 38 0.10 -1.54 -13.32
C GLN A 38 -1.10 -1.38 -14.28
N LEU A 39 -2.25 -1.96 -13.93
CA LEU A 39 -3.48 -1.86 -14.73
C LEU A 39 -4.20 -0.54 -14.55
N ASP A 40 -4.27 -0.06 -13.31
CA ASP A 40 -4.85 1.23 -12.95
C ASP A 40 -4.05 1.85 -11.79
N PRO A 41 -3.10 2.76 -12.10
CA PRO A 41 -2.25 3.40 -11.09
C PRO A 41 -3.01 4.21 -10.05
N HIS A 42 -4.28 4.52 -10.31
CA HIS A 42 -5.10 5.40 -9.49
C HIS A 42 -6.22 4.66 -8.75
N HIS A 43 -6.25 3.32 -8.84
CA HIS A 43 -7.31 2.53 -8.22
C HIS A 43 -7.29 2.66 -6.69
N PRO A 44 -8.33 3.21 -6.05
CA PRO A 44 -8.30 3.60 -4.64
C PRO A 44 -8.05 2.43 -3.69
N ASP A 45 -8.67 1.28 -3.94
CA ASP A 45 -8.46 0.09 -3.10
C ASP A 45 -7.05 -0.49 -3.28
N ALA A 46 -6.44 -0.34 -4.46
CA ALA A 46 -5.08 -0.82 -4.69
C ALA A 46 -4.05 0.10 -4.02
N LEU A 47 -4.30 1.42 -4.04
CA LEU A 47 -3.52 2.41 -3.29
C LEU A 47 -3.60 2.19 -1.79
N ARG A 48 -4.80 1.89 -1.28
CA ARG A 48 -4.98 1.42 0.10
C ARG A 48 -4.10 0.21 0.37
N SER A 49 -4.21 -0.86 -0.44
CA SER A 49 -3.45 -2.09 -0.20
C SER A 49 -1.93 -1.86 -0.28
N LEU A 50 -1.46 -0.98 -1.14
CA LEU A 50 -0.05 -0.59 -1.19
C LEU A 50 0.39 0.13 0.09
N SER A 51 -0.45 1.03 0.64
CA SER A 51 -0.19 1.65 1.94
C SER A 51 -0.14 0.61 3.06
N ASP A 52 -1.19 -0.21 3.19
CA ASP A 52 -1.28 -1.27 4.20
C ASP A 52 -0.04 -2.19 4.14
N PHE A 53 0.41 -2.55 2.94
CA PHE A 53 1.58 -3.39 2.69
C PHE A 53 2.91 -2.76 3.16
N HIS A 54 3.02 -1.43 3.09
CA HIS A 54 4.21 -0.68 3.48
C HIS A 54 4.14 -0.05 4.87
N ALA A 55 3.00 -0.10 5.56
CA ALA A 55 2.75 0.61 6.82
C ALA A 55 3.54 0.07 8.04
N ASN A 56 4.46 -0.87 7.84
CA ASN A 56 5.34 -1.42 8.88
C ASN A 56 6.69 -1.88 8.31
N SER A 57 7.54 -2.41 9.19
CA SER A 57 8.79 -3.10 8.86
C SER A 57 9.84 -2.21 8.17
N GLY A 58 9.89 -0.93 8.52
CA GLY A 58 10.89 0.00 8.00
C GLY A 58 10.56 0.60 6.63
N THR A 59 9.35 0.36 6.10
CA THR A 59 8.87 0.95 4.84
C THR A 59 7.74 1.95 5.04
N GLU A 60 7.48 2.38 6.28
CA GLU A 60 6.36 3.23 6.67
C GLU A 60 6.32 4.54 5.86
N ALA A 61 7.48 5.08 5.50
CA ALA A 61 7.56 6.30 4.69
C ALA A 61 6.93 6.10 3.30
N PHE A 62 7.09 4.92 2.68
CA PHE A 62 6.47 4.61 1.39
C PHE A 62 4.94 4.51 1.49
N SER A 63 4.43 4.02 2.61
CA SER A 63 3.00 4.06 2.92
C SER A 63 2.51 5.51 3.03
N ALA A 64 3.23 6.36 3.76
CA ALA A 64 2.93 7.79 3.87
C ALA A 64 2.89 8.48 2.50
N ALA A 65 3.92 8.29 1.64
CA ALA A 65 3.93 8.87 0.30
C ALA A 65 2.77 8.36 -0.58
N THR A 66 2.39 7.09 -0.44
CA THR A 66 1.26 6.52 -1.18
C THR A 66 -0.06 7.20 -0.78
N MET A 67 -0.31 7.36 0.52
CA MET A 67 -1.54 8.03 1.01
C MET A 67 -1.56 9.51 0.70
N GLU A 68 -0.44 10.22 0.88
CA GLU A 68 -0.32 11.64 0.54
C GLU A 68 -0.52 11.88 -0.96
N TYR A 69 0.05 11.03 -1.82
CA TYR A 69 -0.16 11.12 -3.26
C TYR A 69 -1.64 10.89 -3.61
N ALA A 70 -2.26 9.85 -3.05
CA ALA A 70 -3.67 9.55 -3.30
C ALA A 70 -4.60 10.69 -2.85
N LEU A 71 -4.29 11.33 -1.73
CA LEU A 71 -5.11 12.39 -1.15
C LEU A 71 -4.79 13.80 -1.70
N SER A 72 -3.68 13.97 -2.43
CA SER A 72 -3.18 15.25 -2.97
C SER A 72 -4.14 15.99 -3.91
N GLY A 73 -5.14 15.29 -4.47
CA GLY A 73 -6.02 15.80 -5.51
C GLY A 73 -5.53 15.51 -6.94
N ALA A 74 -4.38 14.83 -7.09
CA ALA A 74 -3.94 14.28 -8.37
C ALA A 74 -4.84 13.14 -8.89
N ILE A 75 -5.55 12.47 -7.96
CA ILE A 75 -6.46 11.36 -8.24
C ILE A 75 -7.90 11.80 -8.05
N ASP A 76 -8.76 11.49 -9.02
CA ASP A 76 -10.19 11.72 -8.95
C ASP A 76 -10.85 10.65 -8.08
N LEU A 77 -10.99 10.97 -6.79
CA LEU A 77 -11.63 10.11 -5.80
C LEU A 77 -13.06 10.58 -5.54
N SER A 78 -14.00 9.63 -5.45
CA SER A 78 -15.30 9.93 -4.86
C SER A 78 -15.15 10.36 -3.40
N ALA A 79 -16.17 11.05 -2.88
CA ALA A 79 -16.18 11.49 -1.48
C ALA A 79 -16.05 10.30 -0.50
N GLU A 80 -16.64 9.16 -0.82
CA GLU A 80 -16.57 7.95 0.00
C GLU A 80 -15.16 7.34 -0.01
N GLU A 81 -14.53 7.24 -1.18
CA GLU A 81 -13.16 6.72 -1.30
C GLU A 81 -12.17 7.63 -0.57
N ARG A 82 -12.29 8.95 -0.76
CA ARG A 82 -11.48 9.93 -0.04
C ARG A 82 -11.63 9.78 1.46
N GLN A 83 -12.86 9.71 1.97
CA GLN A 83 -13.11 9.57 3.41
C GLN A 83 -12.48 8.29 3.97
N LYS A 84 -12.56 7.17 3.23
CA LYS A 84 -11.92 5.90 3.63
C LYS A 84 -10.40 6.04 3.71
N LEU A 85 -9.76 6.60 2.68
CA LEU A 85 -8.31 6.80 2.66
C LEU A 85 -7.85 7.78 3.75
N GLU A 86 -8.57 8.88 3.98
CA GLU A 86 -8.27 9.81 5.08
C GLU A 86 -8.38 9.15 6.46
N ALA A 87 -9.32 8.22 6.64
CA ALA A 87 -9.45 7.49 7.91
C ALA A 87 -8.27 6.53 8.13
N LEU A 88 -7.82 5.84 7.08
CA LEU A 88 -6.65 4.96 7.15
C LEU A 88 -5.39 5.75 7.39
N HIS A 89 -5.18 6.83 6.62
CA HIS A 89 -4.02 7.69 6.75
C HIS A 89 -3.86 8.26 8.16
N PHE A 90 -4.98 8.67 8.78
CA PHE A 90 -4.96 9.11 10.16
C PHE A 90 -4.56 8.01 11.15
N LEU A 91 -5.05 6.78 10.95
CA LEU A 91 -4.67 5.63 11.77
C LEU A 91 -3.18 5.31 11.62
N ASP A 92 -2.62 5.45 10.43
CA ASP A 92 -1.20 5.27 10.15
C ASP A 92 -0.36 6.34 10.87
N ILE A 93 -0.71 7.63 10.73
CA ILE A 93 -0.07 8.75 11.43
C ILE A 93 -0.08 8.51 12.96
N TRP A 94 -1.20 8.04 13.51
CA TRP A 94 -1.29 7.70 14.93
C TRP A 94 -0.39 6.50 15.29
N THR A 95 -0.45 5.42 14.51
CA THR A 95 0.31 4.18 14.75
C THR A 95 1.81 4.41 14.71
N TRP A 96 2.28 5.28 13.82
CA TRP A 96 3.69 5.66 13.73
C TRP A 96 4.12 6.69 14.79
N GLY A 97 3.20 7.13 15.65
CA GLY A 97 3.48 8.01 16.78
C GLY A 97 3.48 9.50 16.47
N PHE A 98 3.00 9.90 15.29
CA PHE A 98 2.88 11.31 14.91
C PHE A 98 1.57 11.96 15.37
N ALA A 99 0.64 11.18 15.93
CA ALA A 99 -0.54 11.72 16.61
C ALA A 99 -0.64 11.17 18.03
N ARG A 100 -1.11 12.00 18.96
CA ARG A 100 -1.36 11.62 20.36
C ARG A 100 -2.74 12.09 20.77
N HIS A 101 -3.48 11.24 21.48
CA HIS A 101 -4.78 11.60 22.00
C HIS A 101 -4.64 12.49 23.25
N ASN A 102 -5.54 13.45 23.42
CA ASN A 102 -5.50 14.46 24.48
C ASN A 102 -5.63 13.88 25.90
N SER A 103 -6.15 12.66 26.04
CA SER A 103 -6.16 11.93 27.33
C SER A 103 -4.78 11.44 27.76
N GLY A 104 -3.81 11.36 26.85
CA GLY A 104 -2.49 10.77 27.07
C GLY A 104 -2.47 9.23 27.06
N GLU A 105 -3.61 8.57 26.80
CA GLU A 105 -3.69 7.11 26.72
C GLU A 105 -3.12 6.59 25.39
N ALA A 106 -2.32 5.52 25.47
CA ALA A 106 -1.75 4.84 24.30
C ALA A 106 -2.60 3.67 23.80
N GLN A 107 -3.55 3.18 24.62
CA GLN A 107 -4.44 2.07 24.27
C GLN A 107 -5.87 2.59 24.16
N LEU A 108 -6.26 2.94 22.94
CA LEU A 108 -7.56 3.52 22.66
C LEU A 108 -8.49 2.48 22.02
N GLY A 109 -9.77 2.49 22.43
CA GLY A 109 -10.81 1.75 21.72
C GLY A 109 -11.26 2.47 20.45
N ALA A 110 -11.98 1.76 19.56
CA ALA A 110 -12.45 2.31 18.29
C ALA A 110 -13.27 3.61 18.42
N GLU A 111 -13.99 3.78 19.54
CA GLU A 111 -14.79 4.99 19.81
C GLU A 111 -13.95 6.27 19.88
N ALA A 112 -12.70 6.20 20.35
CA ALA A 112 -11.84 7.37 20.46
C ALA A 112 -11.51 7.96 19.08
N PHE A 113 -11.43 7.12 18.05
CA PHE A 113 -11.10 7.55 16.68
C PHE A 113 -12.28 8.17 15.92
N LYS A 114 -13.48 8.23 16.52
CA LYS A 114 -14.64 8.90 15.91
C LYS A 114 -14.50 10.42 15.89
N ASN A 115 -13.73 10.99 16.81
CA ASN A 115 -13.50 12.42 16.89
C ASN A 115 -12.00 12.74 16.76
N ARG A 116 -11.59 13.24 15.58
CA ARG A 116 -10.18 13.56 15.31
C ARG A 116 -9.69 14.80 16.07
N ASP A 117 -10.59 15.66 16.54
CA ASP A 117 -10.24 16.86 17.32
C ASP A 117 -9.66 16.51 18.70
N ASP A 118 -9.84 15.26 19.15
CA ASP A 118 -9.25 14.76 20.38
C ASP A 118 -7.78 14.34 20.22
N PHE A 119 -7.17 14.56 19.06
CA PHE A 119 -5.79 14.22 18.77
C PHE A 119 -4.96 15.45 18.39
N GLU A 120 -3.78 15.53 18.98
CA GLU A 120 -2.74 16.47 18.58
C GLU A 120 -1.78 15.75 17.61
N VAL A 121 -1.69 16.25 16.38
CA VAL A 121 -0.79 15.73 15.34
C VAL A 121 0.47 16.57 15.29
N ASP A 122 1.63 15.93 15.40
CA ASP A 122 2.93 16.54 15.14
C ASP A 122 3.18 16.59 13.62
N HIS A 123 2.55 17.58 12.98
CA HIS A 123 2.67 17.79 11.54
C HIS A 123 4.12 18.05 11.10
N ALA A 124 4.96 18.64 11.97
CA ALA A 124 6.35 18.94 11.63
C ALA A 124 7.20 17.67 11.60
N ALA A 125 7.05 16.80 12.61
CA ALA A 125 7.73 15.50 12.64
C ALA A 125 7.25 14.60 11.49
N TYR A 126 5.95 14.57 11.23
CA TYR A 126 5.38 13.80 10.13
C TYR A 126 5.88 14.30 8.75
N ALA A 127 5.92 15.62 8.52
CA ALA A 127 6.45 16.18 7.29
C ALA A 127 7.95 15.87 7.10
N ALA A 128 8.75 15.94 8.17
CA ALA A 128 10.16 15.57 8.12
C ALA A 128 10.35 14.07 7.80
N PHE A 129 9.51 13.20 8.37
CA PHE A 129 9.49 11.78 8.08
C PHE A 129 9.16 11.49 6.61
N LEU A 130 8.10 12.09 6.06
CA LEU A 130 7.76 11.97 4.64
C LEU A 130 8.89 12.51 3.75
N GLY A 131 9.54 13.60 4.16
CA GLY A 131 10.68 14.20 3.47
C GLY A 131 11.85 13.25 3.24
N THR A 132 12.04 12.25 4.11
CA THR A 132 13.12 11.24 3.98
C THR A 132 13.08 10.46 2.67
N ILE A 133 11.91 10.35 2.03
CA ILE A 133 11.75 9.68 0.74
C ILE A 133 11.32 10.62 -0.38
N VAL A 134 10.55 11.69 -0.08
CA VAL A 134 10.06 12.62 -1.11
C VAL A 134 11.20 13.48 -1.66
N GLU A 135 12.14 13.91 -0.82
CA GLU A 135 13.30 14.70 -1.25
C GLU A 135 14.23 13.90 -2.19
N PRO A 136 14.70 12.69 -1.84
CA PRO A 136 15.55 11.91 -2.75
C PRO A 136 14.83 11.41 -4.00
N ALA A 137 13.51 11.11 -3.93
CA ALA A 137 12.72 10.76 -5.11
C ALA A 137 12.44 11.99 -6.01
N GLY A 138 12.58 13.21 -5.47
CA GLY A 138 12.38 14.47 -6.18
C GLY A 138 10.93 14.97 -6.27
N SER A 139 9.94 14.12 -5.99
CA SER A 139 8.53 14.52 -5.89
C SER A 139 7.70 13.49 -5.12
N LEU A 140 6.51 13.91 -4.67
CA LEU A 140 5.55 13.00 -4.03
C LEU A 140 5.09 11.88 -4.97
N GLN A 141 4.85 12.20 -6.25
CA GLN A 141 4.51 11.21 -7.26
C GLN A 141 5.65 10.18 -7.44
N ALA A 142 6.89 10.63 -7.55
CA ALA A 142 8.04 9.74 -7.69
C ALA A 142 8.26 8.85 -6.45
N ALA A 143 7.99 9.37 -5.25
CA ALA A 143 8.03 8.58 -4.02
C ALA A 143 6.94 7.49 -3.98
N PHE A 144 5.73 7.82 -4.47
CA PHE A 144 4.68 6.81 -4.68
C PHE A 144 5.08 5.76 -5.73
N GLU A 145 5.63 6.17 -6.87
CA GLU A 145 6.12 5.25 -7.90
C GLU A 145 7.25 4.35 -7.35
N ALA A 146 8.08 4.87 -6.44
CA ALA A 146 9.07 4.09 -5.72
C ALA A 146 8.45 3.06 -4.76
N ALA A 147 7.33 3.39 -4.09
CA ALA A 147 6.57 2.42 -3.29
C ALA A 147 6.04 1.27 -4.16
N HIS A 148 5.46 1.59 -5.31
CA HIS A 148 5.00 0.58 -6.28
C HIS A 148 6.16 -0.29 -6.80
N ARG A 149 7.31 0.32 -7.10
CA ARG A 149 8.55 -0.38 -7.49
C ARG A 149 9.05 -1.32 -6.39
N LEU A 150 9.02 -0.90 -5.13
CA LEU A 150 9.42 -1.73 -4.00
C LEU A 150 8.54 -2.97 -3.88
N SER A 151 7.23 -2.82 -4.08
CA SER A 151 6.30 -3.95 -4.18
C SER A 151 6.66 -4.89 -5.35
N GLY A 152 7.01 -4.34 -6.52
CA GLY A 152 7.49 -5.12 -7.67
C GLY A 152 8.78 -5.90 -7.41
N LEU A 153 9.74 -5.32 -6.68
CA LEU A 153 10.95 -6.03 -6.24
C LEU A 153 10.62 -7.18 -5.28
N MET A 154 9.80 -6.90 -4.27
CA MET A 154 9.38 -7.91 -3.29
C MET A 154 8.58 -9.04 -3.93
N ALA A 155 7.79 -8.74 -4.94
CA ALA A 155 7.05 -9.71 -5.76
C ALA A 155 7.96 -10.62 -6.59
N GLY A 156 9.23 -10.24 -6.76
CA GLY A 156 10.18 -10.86 -7.70
C GLY A 156 9.90 -10.48 -9.16
N PHE A 157 9.13 -9.42 -9.41
CA PHE A 157 8.74 -8.97 -10.76
C PHE A 157 9.66 -7.90 -11.33
N LEU A 158 10.37 -7.19 -10.46
CA LEU A 158 11.41 -6.26 -10.83
C LEU A 158 12.76 -6.71 -10.27
N GLN A 159 13.81 -6.37 -10.99
CA GLN A 159 15.20 -6.47 -10.53
C GLN A 159 15.99 -5.26 -11.04
N HIS A 160 17.06 -4.88 -10.35
CA HIS A 160 17.95 -3.83 -10.83
C HIS A 160 19.06 -4.44 -11.71
N GLY A 161 19.19 -3.98 -12.95
CA GLY A 161 20.07 -4.60 -13.95
C GLY A 161 21.58 -4.47 -13.69
N GLY A 162 21.98 -3.64 -12.72
CA GLY A 162 23.40 -3.42 -12.35
C GLY A 162 23.70 -3.56 -10.85
N ASN A 163 22.72 -3.96 -10.04
CA ASN A 163 22.87 -4.13 -8.59
C ASN A 163 21.96 -5.29 -8.16
N ASP A 164 22.55 -6.40 -7.73
CA ASP A 164 21.80 -7.60 -7.36
C ASP A 164 21.06 -7.44 -6.01
N ASP A 165 21.42 -6.41 -5.22
CA ASP A 165 20.79 -6.08 -3.94
C ASP A 165 20.55 -4.56 -3.85
N PRO A 166 19.56 -4.02 -4.60
CA PRO A 166 19.26 -2.60 -4.60
C PRO A 166 18.74 -2.15 -3.24
N ASP A 167 19.32 -1.08 -2.71
CA ASP A 167 18.86 -0.48 -1.46
C ASP A 167 17.65 0.44 -1.69
N LEU A 168 17.13 1.04 -0.61
CA LEU A 168 15.98 1.94 -0.72
C LEU A 168 16.30 3.21 -1.53
N ASP A 169 17.56 3.66 -1.56
CA ASP A 169 17.95 4.82 -2.36
C ASP A 169 17.90 4.49 -3.86
N ASP A 170 18.34 3.29 -4.25
CA ASP A 170 18.19 2.78 -5.61
C ASP A 170 16.71 2.72 -5.99
N VAL A 171 15.87 2.19 -5.10
CA VAL A 171 14.41 2.16 -5.28
C VAL A 171 13.84 3.55 -5.44
N LEU A 172 14.31 4.56 -4.71
CA LEU A 172 13.82 5.94 -4.82
C LEU A 172 14.22 6.60 -6.13
N ARG A 173 15.45 6.40 -6.61
CA ARG A 173 15.93 6.92 -7.89
C ARG A 173 15.24 6.25 -9.08
N GLY A 174 15.00 4.95 -8.98
CA GLY A 174 14.22 4.19 -9.95
C GLY A 174 14.86 3.86 -11.28
N GLU A 175 16.09 4.33 -11.51
CA GLU A 175 16.87 4.00 -12.69
C GLU A 175 17.30 2.53 -12.65
N GLY A 176 17.48 1.89 -13.81
CA GLY A 176 18.08 0.56 -13.92
C GLY A 176 17.18 -0.63 -13.56
N PHE A 177 15.93 -0.41 -13.12
CA PHE A 177 14.98 -1.50 -12.87
C PHE A 177 14.38 -2.05 -14.16
N VAL A 178 14.34 -3.37 -14.25
CA VAL A 178 13.78 -4.11 -15.38
C VAL A 178 12.85 -5.21 -14.89
N GLU A 179 11.87 -5.55 -15.73
CA GLU A 179 10.97 -6.67 -15.48
C GLU A 179 11.70 -8.01 -15.57
N THR A 180 11.37 -8.91 -14.64
CA THR A 180 11.94 -10.26 -14.55
C THR A 180 11.15 -11.25 -15.43
N ALA A 181 11.70 -12.45 -15.66
CA ALA A 181 10.99 -13.48 -16.43
C ALA A 181 9.83 -14.11 -15.62
N GLU A 182 9.84 -13.93 -14.30
CA GLU A 182 8.90 -14.44 -13.33
C GLU A 182 7.53 -13.77 -13.46
N TYR A 183 7.47 -12.48 -13.80
CA TYR A 183 6.21 -11.76 -13.94
C TYR A 183 5.31 -12.31 -15.05
N PRO A 184 5.76 -12.43 -16.32
CA PRO A 184 4.92 -13.01 -17.36
C PRO A 184 4.55 -14.48 -17.09
N GLN A 185 5.36 -15.23 -16.34
CA GLN A 185 5.03 -16.59 -15.91
C GLN A 185 3.91 -16.58 -14.86
N TRP A 186 4.01 -15.71 -13.84
CA TRP A 186 2.99 -15.56 -12.82
C TRP A 186 1.65 -15.07 -13.39
N LEU A 187 1.66 -14.20 -14.40
CA LEU A 187 0.42 -13.79 -15.08
C LEU A 187 -0.37 -14.98 -15.64
N GLN A 188 0.29 -16.10 -15.97
CA GLN A 188 -0.36 -17.32 -16.47
C GLN A 188 -0.72 -18.32 -15.36
N SER A 189 -0.38 -18.06 -14.09
CA SER A 189 -0.73 -18.96 -12.99
C SER A 189 -2.20 -18.84 -12.60
N SER A 190 -2.71 -19.89 -11.97
CA SER A 190 -4.11 -19.95 -11.49
C SER A 190 -4.39 -18.92 -10.41
N THR A 191 -5.64 -18.45 -10.35
CA THR A 191 -6.19 -17.65 -9.24
C THR A 191 -6.90 -18.50 -8.18
N ASP A 192 -6.94 -19.83 -8.33
CA ASP A 192 -7.76 -20.72 -7.48
C ASP A 192 -7.51 -20.52 -5.97
N ASP A 193 -6.26 -20.28 -5.55
CA ASP A 193 -5.89 -20.09 -4.14
C ASP A 193 -6.43 -18.75 -3.59
N VAL A 194 -6.30 -17.66 -4.35
CA VAL A 194 -6.82 -16.35 -3.93
C VAL A 194 -8.35 -16.28 -4.02
N ASP A 195 -8.96 -16.99 -4.98
CA ASP A 195 -10.41 -17.16 -5.07
C ASP A 195 -10.96 -17.96 -3.88
N ALA A 196 -10.23 -19.00 -3.45
CA ALA A 196 -10.59 -19.77 -2.27
C ALA A 196 -10.48 -18.94 -0.98
N LEU A 197 -9.43 -18.12 -0.86
CA LEU A 197 -9.25 -17.20 0.27
C LEU A 197 -10.38 -16.16 0.34
N ASP A 198 -10.72 -15.54 -0.79
CA ASP A 198 -11.82 -14.60 -0.90
C ASP A 198 -13.13 -15.20 -0.40
N LYS A 199 -13.44 -16.41 -0.84
CA LYS A 199 -14.63 -17.15 -0.40
C LYS A 199 -14.60 -17.41 1.11
N ALA A 200 -13.46 -17.84 1.65
CA ALA A 200 -13.31 -18.10 3.09
C ALA A 200 -13.55 -16.84 3.93
N ILE A 201 -13.03 -15.69 3.51
CA ILE A 201 -13.23 -14.41 4.19
C ILE A 201 -14.69 -13.95 4.10
N GLN A 202 -15.34 -14.10 2.94
CA GLN A 202 -16.76 -13.78 2.78
C GLN A 202 -17.63 -14.63 3.72
N GLU A 203 -17.36 -15.93 3.84
CA GLU A 203 -18.07 -16.83 4.75
C GLU A 203 -17.86 -16.45 6.22
N GLN A 204 -16.67 -15.96 6.60
CA GLN A 204 -16.42 -15.46 7.96
C GLN A 204 -17.22 -14.18 8.25
N ARG A 205 -17.24 -13.22 7.31
CA ARG A 205 -17.99 -11.96 7.45
C ARG A 205 -19.50 -12.16 7.57
N GLN A 206 -20.05 -13.24 7.01
CA GLN A 206 -21.48 -13.56 7.11
C GLN A 206 -21.86 -14.26 8.42
N LYS A 207 -20.88 -14.81 9.16
CA LYS A 207 -21.09 -15.55 10.42
C LYS A 207 -20.90 -14.70 11.67
N GLY A 208 -20.23 -13.55 11.55
CA GLY A 208 -20.05 -12.55 12.62
C GLY A 208 -21.08 -11.45 12.53
#